data_AF-A0A923NRG7-F1
#
_entry.id   AF-A0A923NRG7-F1
#
_cell.length_a   1.000
_cell.length_b   1.000
_cell.length_c   1.000
_cell.angle_alpha   90.00
_cell.angle_beta   90.00
_cell.angle_gamma   90.00
#
_symmetry.space_group_name_H-M   'P 1'
#
loop_
_entity.id
_entity.type
_entity.pdbx_description
1 polymer ?
#
loop_
_entity_poly.entity_id
_entity_poly.type
_entity_poly.pdbx_seq_one_letter_code
_entity_poly.pdbx_strand_id
1 'polypeptide(L)'
;MAGSAWKELCALAKAYDAVVECGKDLTLSFIESPYDTENDYSEDSDFTLDETQITHYRFFNNNDKYANNIRLKYTRYVQTERQELWSYSDAPVWYDEDMRPYYPFTDDSRKIISDNDYQAIYTAKNDEGKTRNVVYADEITSEEEFVRDMQIAGSSPTMTPSFEIVQYDTTTYKDRAIVQLSRNGDLIGLYKAAIYGHAIISETNYSIFVKDDNEIAAKGQIVKNITSKYLSDDLFEDEPFCQRRAKDLLQDCINCKGGYYLTTYLPLIHARVGAFMDIRLNAQSGFKKVRIDELTFRYKKEDALSSEIWVTRV
;
A
#
# COMPACT_ATOMS: atom_id res chain seq x y z
N MET A 1 6.90 44.11 -21.84
CA MET A 1 7.70 43.29 -20.93
C MET A 1 7.28 41.85 -21.13
N ALA A 2 8.11 41.06 -21.80
CA ALA A 2 7.82 39.67 -22.12
C ALA A 2 7.73 38.84 -20.83
N GLY A 3 6.59 38.20 -20.59
CA GLY A 3 6.47 37.19 -19.54
C GLY A 3 7.36 36.00 -19.91
N SER A 4 8.14 35.49 -18.96
CA SER A 4 8.85 34.22 -19.19
C SER A 4 7.83 33.09 -19.29
N ALA A 5 8.13 32.04 -20.06
CA ALA A 5 7.28 30.84 -20.16
C ALA A 5 6.93 30.24 -18.79
N TRP A 6 7.79 30.44 -17.79
CA TRP A 6 7.53 30.10 -16.39
C TRP A 6 6.34 30.87 -15.79
N LYS A 7 6.21 32.18 -16.07
CA LYS A 7 5.07 32.97 -15.62
C LYS A 7 3.77 32.54 -16.28
N GLU A 8 3.83 32.10 -17.53
CA GLU A 8 2.66 31.56 -18.24
C GLU A 8 2.26 30.19 -17.68
N LEU A 9 3.21 29.30 -17.39
CA LEU A 9 2.97 28.00 -16.74
C LEU A 9 2.41 28.16 -15.32
N CYS A 10 2.95 29.06 -14.50
CA CYS A 10 2.42 29.33 -13.18
C CYS A 10 1.02 29.96 -13.24
N ALA A 11 0.72 30.80 -14.24
CA ALA A 11 -0.61 31.36 -14.44
C ALA A 11 -1.61 30.27 -14.87
N LEU A 12 -1.18 29.33 -15.71
CA LEU A 12 -1.99 28.19 -16.13
C LEU A 12 -2.30 27.29 -14.93
N ALA A 13 -1.29 26.89 -14.16
CA ALA A 13 -1.47 26.05 -12.99
C ALA A 13 -2.42 26.67 -11.96
N LYS A 14 -2.31 28.00 -11.74
CA LYS A 14 -3.23 28.74 -10.88
C LYS A 14 -4.68 28.78 -11.40
N ALA A 15 -4.89 28.77 -12.72
CA ALA A 15 -6.23 28.74 -13.31
C ALA A 15 -6.93 27.38 -13.15
N TYR A 16 -6.15 26.31 -12.95
CA TYR A 16 -6.63 24.93 -12.79
C TYR A 16 -6.44 24.40 -11.35
N ASP A 17 -6.17 25.29 -10.39
CA ASP A 17 -5.90 24.97 -8.99
C ASP A 17 -4.83 23.88 -8.77
N ALA A 18 -3.83 23.87 -9.65
CA ALA A 18 -2.72 22.93 -9.67
C ALA A 18 -1.42 23.57 -9.16
N VAL A 19 -0.50 22.75 -8.65
CA VAL A 19 0.83 23.17 -8.18
C VAL A 19 1.88 22.88 -9.25
N VAL A 20 2.75 23.86 -9.54
CA VAL A 20 3.92 23.66 -10.42
C VAL A 20 5.11 23.21 -9.56
N GLU A 21 5.37 21.91 -9.51
CA GLU A 21 6.62 21.38 -8.95
C GLU A 21 7.63 21.09 -10.07
N CYS A 22 8.89 21.47 -9.86
CA CYS A 22 10.01 21.05 -10.69
C CYS A 22 11.13 20.51 -9.81
N GLY A 23 11.32 19.20 -9.84
CA GLY A 23 12.46 18.47 -9.28
C GLY A 23 12.81 17.29 -10.19
N LYS A 24 14.10 16.95 -10.28
CA LYS A 24 14.63 15.87 -11.11
C LYS A 24 14.02 14.52 -10.71
N ASP A 25 13.43 13.85 -11.70
CA ASP A 25 13.18 12.40 -11.76
C ASP A 25 12.07 11.80 -10.86
N LEU A 26 10.90 12.45 -10.82
CA LEU A 26 9.65 11.71 -10.64
C LEU A 26 8.53 12.35 -11.48
N THR A 27 8.13 11.69 -12.56
CA THR A 27 6.96 12.07 -13.35
C THR A 27 5.71 11.82 -12.51
N LEU A 28 5.17 12.85 -11.87
CA LEU A 28 3.83 12.81 -11.29
C LEU A 28 2.84 12.94 -12.46
N SER A 29 2.27 11.82 -12.90
CA SER A 29 1.19 11.83 -13.87
C SER A 29 -0.14 11.97 -13.13
N PHE A 30 -0.86 13.04 -13.40
CA PHE A 30 -2.24 13.18 -12.96
C PHE A 30 -3.12 12.30 -13.85
N ILE A 31 -3.73 11.29 -13.26
CA ILE A 31 -4.72 10.42 -13.91
C ILE A 31 -6.03 10.71 -13.20
N GLU A 32 -7.07 10.95 -13.98
CA GLU A 32 -8.42 11.12 -13.46
C GLU A 32 -8.88 9.84 -12.74
N SER A 33 -9.54 9.99 -11.59
CA SER A 33 -10.07 8.84 -10.86
C SER A 33 -11.34 8.34 -11.54
N PRO A 34 -11.42 7.08 -11.99
CA PRO A 34 -12.66 6.52 -12.54
C PRO A 34 -13.75 6.32 -11.47
N TYR A 35 -13.46 6.66 -10.21
CA TYR A 35 -14.37 6.57 -9.07
C TYR A 35 -14.88 7.95 -8.62
N ASP A 36 -14.59 9.01 -9.38
CA ASP A 36 -15.17 10.33 -9.14
C ASP A 36 -16.59 10.39 -9.71
N THR A 37 -17.59 10.37 -8.83
CA THR A 37 -19.01 10.35 -9.20
C THR A 37 -19.58 11.73 -9.50
N GLU A 38 -18.85 12.80 -9.20
CA GLU A 38 -19.26 14.19 -9.48
C GLU A 38 -18.84 14.65 -10.88
N ASN A 39 -18.08 13.83 -11.60
CA ASN A 39 -17.62 14.17 -12.94
C ASN A 39 -18.62 13.67 -14.00
N ASP A 40 -19.31 14.60 -14.66
CA ASP A 40 -20.20 14.30 -15.79
C ASP A 40 -19.36 13.87 -17.00
N TYR A 41 -19.23 12.56 -17.21
CA TYR A 41 -18.57 12.00 -18.39
C TYR A 41 -19.36 12.30 -19.67
N SER A 42 -18.75 13.05 -20.58
CA SER A 42 -19.18 13.09 -21.97
C SER A 42 -18.59 11.88 -22.70
N GLU A 43 -19.44 10.97 -23.17
CA GLU A 43 -18.99 9.94 -24.11
C GLU A 43 -18.76 10.51 -25.53
N ASP A 44 -19.09 11.77 -25.79
CA ASP A 44 -18.90 12.36 -27.12
C ASP A 44 -17.41 12.60 -27.41
N SER A 45 -17.03 12.49 -28.68
CA SER A 45 -15.67 12.84 -29.10
C SER A 45 -15.52 14.36 -29.04
N ASP A 46 -14.81 14.84 -28.02
CA ASP A 46 -14.59 16.28 -27.84
C ASP A 46 -13.66 16.88 -28.90
N PHE A 47 -12.91 16.01 -29.61
CA PHE A 47 -11.88 16.44 -30.54
C PHE A 47 -11.70 15.46 -31.70
N THR A 48 -11.20 15.97 -32.84
CA THR A 48 -10.94 15.17 -34.03
C THR A 48 -9.57 15.49 -34.61
N LEU A 49 -8.79 14.46 -34.94
CA LEU A 49 -7.54 14.56 -35.69
C LEU A 49 -7.61 13.77 -37.00
N ASP A 50 -7.20 14.39 -38.10
CA ASP A 50 -7.07 13.71 -39.39
C ASP A 50 -5.60 13.55 -39.84
N GLU A 51 -5.42 12.88 -40.97
CA GLU A 51 -4.10 12.57 -41.54
C GLU A 51 -3.28 13.80 -41.92
N THR A 52 -3.92 14.97 -42.10
CA THR A 52 -3.21 16.21 -42.43
C THR A 52 -2.65 16.89 -41.17
N GLN A 53 -3.23 16.58 -40.02
CA GLN A 53 -2.87 17.14 -38.72
C GLN A 53 -1.91 16.23 -37.94
N ILE A 54 -1.88 14.93 -38.26
CA ILE A 54 -1.00 13.95 -37.63
C ILE A 54 0.33 13.90 -38.39
N THR A 55 1.42 14.25 -37.71
CA THR A 55 2.77 14.29 -38.29
C THR A 55 3.47 12.94 -38.20
N HIS A 56 3.28 12.23 -37.10
CA HIS A 56 3.83 10.91 -36.85
C HIS A 56 2.81 10.08 -36.08
N TYR A 57 2.73 8.79 -36.40
CA TYR A 57 1.99 7.86 -35.59
C TYR A 57 2.68 6.50 -35.52
N ARG A 58 2.45 5.79 -34.41
CA ARG A 58 2.88 4.40 -34.22
C ARG A 58 1.75 3.61 -33.57
N PHE A 59 1.40 2.46 -34.17
CA PHE A 59 0.49 1.51 -33.55
C PHE A 59 1.24 0.60 -32.57
N PHE A 60 0.62 0.31 -31.44
CA PHE A 60 1.06 -0.72 -30.51
C PHE A 60 -0.10 -1.66 -30.20
N ASN A 61 0.21 -2.95 -30.12
CA ASN A 61 -0.75 -3.95 -29.70
C ASN A 61 -0.61 -4.15 -28.18
N ASN A 62 -1.75 -4.29 -27.50
CA ASN A 62 -1.81 -4.61 -26.07
C ASN A 62 -2.18 -6.07 -25.81
N ASN A 63 -2.16 -6.95 -26.82
CA ASN A 63 -2.48 -8.37 -26.66
C ASN A 63 -1.69 -9.08 -25.54
N ASP A 64 -0.43 -8.67 -25.30
CA ASP A 64 0.38 -9.25 -24.22
C ASP A 64 -0.15 -8.90 -22.82
N LYS A 65 -1.04 -7.90 -22.72
CA LYS A 65 -1.73 -7.54 -21.48
C LYS A 65 -2.99 -8.36 -21.25
N TYR A 66 -3.45 -9.14 -22.24
CA TYR A 66 -4.67 -9.94 -22.18
C TYR A 66 -4.63 -10.93 -21.02
N ALA A 67 -5.72 -10.97 -20.26
CA ALA A 67 -5.96 -11.96 -19.22
C ALA A 67 -7.45 -12.04 -18.93
N ASN A 68 -7.94 -13.27 -18.69
CA ASN A 68 -9.33 -13.53 -18.30
C ASN A 68 -9.43 -14.12 -16.89
N ASN A 69 -8.32 -14.12 -16.15
CA ASN A 69 -8.24 -14.51 -14.75
C ASN A 69 -7.17 -13.66 -14.06
N ILE A 70 -7.56 -12.90 -13.04
CA ILE A 70 -6.67 -12.01 -12.30
C ILE A 70 -6.57 -12.46 -10.85
N ARG A 71 -5.33 -12.48 -10.37
CA ARG A 71 -4.99 -12.48 -8.95
C ARG A 71 -4.42 -11.12 -8.57
N LEU A 72 -5.19 -10.33 -7.83
CA LEU A 72 -4.74 -9.08 -7.24
C LEU A 72 -4.18 -9.34 -5.85
N LYS A 73 -2.91 -9.02 -5.64
CA LYS A 73 -2.20 -9.13 -4.36
C LYS A 73 -1.96 -7.75 -3.77
N TYR A 74 -2.20 -7.59 -2.48
CA TYR A 74 -1.82 -6.39 -1.75
C TYR A 74 -1.49 -6.71 -0.28
N THR A 75 -0.95 -5.73 0.43
CA THR A 75 -0.79 -5.81 1.88
C THR A 75 -2.03 -5.21 2.52
N ARG A 76 -2.78 -6.04 3.24
CA ARG A 76 -3.99 -5.62 3.94
C ARG A 76 -3.64 -5.29 5.39
N TYR A 77 -4.14 -4.18 5.92
CA TYR A 77 -3.91 -3.78 7.30
C TYR A 77 -5.18 -3.99 8.11
N VAL A 78 -5.10 -4.82 9.13
CA VAL A 78 -6.28 -5.25 9.90
C VAL A 78 -6.08 -4.88 11.36
N GLN A 79 -7.06 -4.19 11.94
CA GLN A 79 -7.10 -3.93 13.37
C GLN A 79 -7.62 -5.16 14.10
N THR A 80 -6.93 -5.56 15.17
CA THR A 80 -7.32 -6.69 16.03
C THR A 80 -7.91 -6.19 17.34
N GLU A 81 -8.73 -7.03 17.98
CA GLU A 81 -9.12 -6.86 19.38
C GLU A 81 -7.92 -6.90 20.33
N ARG A 82 -8.14 -6.53 21.60
CA ARG A 82 -7.09 -6.46 22.62
C ARG A 82 -6.59 -7.86 22.90
N GLN A 83 -5.31 -8.11 22.61
CA GLN A 83 -4.70 -9.42 22.77
C GLN A 83 -3.25 -9.30 23.27
N GLU A 84 -2.65 -10.45 23.57
CA GLU A 84 -1.23 -10.53 23.96
C GLU A 84 -0.37 -10.18 22.73
N LEU A 85 0.36 -9.06 22.81
CA LEU A 85 1.24 -8.58 21.73
C LEU A 85 2.67 -9.08 21.90
N TRP A 86 3.07 -9.24 23.15
CA TRP A 86 4.36 -9.81 23.50
C TRP A 86 4.22 -10.57 24.79
N SER A 87 4.86 -11.73 24.86
CA SER A 87 5.03 -12.41 26.13
C SER A 87 6.43 -12.94 26.26
N TYR A 88 6.87 -12.81 27.50
CA TYR A 88 7.93 -13.60 28.05
C TYR A 88 7.33 -14.84 28.70
N SER A 89 7.64 -16.01 28.16
CA SER A 89 7.35 -17.29 28.80
C SER A 89 8.45 -18.28 28.47
N ASP A 90 9.36 -18.49 29.42
CA ASP A 90 10.32 -19.58 29.30
C ASP A 90 9.71 -20.83 29.95
N ALA A 91 9.99 -22.00 29.37
CA ALA A 91 9.53 -23.26 29.94
C ALA A 91 10.07 -23.41 31.38
N PRO A 92 9.21 -23.68 32.39
CA PRO A 92 9.68 -23.77 33.75
C PRO A 92 10.41 -25.10 33.97
N VAL A 93 11.55 -24.97 34.65
CA VAL A 93 12.30 -26.01 35.38
C VAL A 93 13.33 -26.84 34.60
N TRP A 94 14.60 -26.62 34.98
CA TRP A 94 15.62 -27.66 34.95
C TRP A 94 15.63 -28.31 36.34
N TYR A 95 15.66 -29.62 36.43
CA TYR A 95 15.78 -30.30 37.73
C TYR A 95 17.27 -30.54 38.02
N ASP A 96 17.70 -30.23 39.24
CA ASP A 96 19.03 -30.64 39.71
C ASP A 96 19.09 -32.15 40.01
N GLU A 97 20.26 -32.63 40.42
CA GLU A 97 20.48 -34.05 40.74
C GLU A 97 19.59 -34.56 41.90
N ASP A 98 19.04 -33.66 42.71
CA ASP A 98 18.14 -33.95 43.83
C ASP A 98 16.64 -33.81 43.45
N MET A 99 16.33 -33.66 42.15
CA MET A 99 14.97 -33.42 41.63
C MET A 99 14.33 -32.13 42.18
N ARG A 100 15.14 -31.16 42.60
CA ARG A 100 14.63 -29.85 42.99
C ARG A 100 14.48 -28.97 41.75
N PRO A 101 13.36 -28.26 41.62
CA PRO A 101 13.19 -27.35 40.50
C PRO A 101 14.17 -26.18 40.60
N TYR A 102 15.05 -26.02 39.60
CA TYR A 102 15.92 -24.86 39.41
C TYR A 102 15.44 -24.04 38.21
N TYR A 103 15.31 -22.73 38.41
CA TYR A 103 14.81 -21.80 37.41
C TYR A 103 15.96 -21.01 36.81
N PRO A 104 16.09 -20.95 35.47
CA PRO A 104 17.19 -20.23 34.82
C PRO A 104 17.12 -18.69 34.95
N PHE A 105 16.18 -18.14 35.72
CA PHE A 105 16.02 -16.69 36.01
C PHE A 105 16.60 -16.26 37.35
N THR A 106 17.60 -16.97 37.85
CA THR A 106 18.38 -16.60 39.04
C THR A 106 19.67 -15.86 38.70
N ASP A 107 20.07 -15.80 37.42
CA ASP A 107 21.35 -15.22 36.96
C ASP A 107 21.12 -14.11 35.91
N ASP A 108 22.02 -13.12 35.84
CA ASP A 108 21.92 -11.91 34.99
C ASP A 108 22.12 -12.21 33.49
N SER A 109 22.31 -13.46 33.13
CA SER A 109 22.66 -13.95 31.79
C SER A 109 21.57 -13.80 30.71
N ARG A 110 20.39 -13.28 31.04
CA ARG A 110 19.27 -13.14 30.10
C ARG A 110 19.17 -11.73 29.55
N LYS A 111 18.95 -11.63 28.23
CA LYS A 111 18.91 -10.35 27.49
C LYS A 111 18.00 -9.28 28.09
N ILE A 112 16.83 -9.63 28.64
CA ILE A 112 15.88 -8.65 29.23
C ILE A 112 16.44 -8.02 30.53
N ILE A 113 17.36 -8.71 31.20
CA ILE A 113 17.97 -8.28 32.47
C ILE A 113 19.32 -7.60 32.22
N SER A 114 20.08 -8.01 31.19
CA SER A 114 21.45 -7.55 30.93
C SER A 114 21.65 -6.60 29.75
N ASP A 115 20.76 -6.54 28.74
CA ASP A 115 20.86 -5.52 27.69
C ASP A 115 20.16 -4.24 28.16
N ASN A 116 20.92 -3.14 28.19
CA ASN A 116 20.31 -1.82 28.13
C ASN A 116 19.59 -1.74 26.77
N ASP A 117 18.27 -1.52 26.79
CA ASP A 117 17.40 -1.41 25.61
C ASP A 117 16.92 -2.72 24.96
N TYR A 118 16.55 -3.75 25.73
CA TYR A 118 15.86 -4.93 25.15
C TYR A 118 14.56 -4.51 24.44
N GLN A 119 14.47 -4.85 23.14
CA GLN A 119 13.31 -4.59 22.31
C GLN A 119 12.33 -5.76 22.32
N ALA A 120 11.20 -5.58 22.97
CA ALA A 120 10.06 -6.48 22.95
C ALA A 120 9.21 -6.25 21.69
N ILE A 121 9.60 -6.90 20.58
CA ILE A 121 8.89 -6.80 19.29
C ILE A 121 7.48 -7.37 19.42
N TYR A 122 6.48 -6.60 18.98
CA TYR A 122 5.08 -7.00 19.05
C TYR A 122 4.68 -7.93 17.91
N THR A 123 3.88 -8.93 18.24
CA THR A 123 3.24 -9.86 17.32
C THR A 123 1.80 -10.08 17.74
N ALA A 124 0.87 -10.19 16.80
CA ALA A 124 -0.54 -10.42 17.09
C ALA A 124 -1.07 -11.56 16.23
N LYS A 125 -2.10 -12.27 16.71
CA LYS A 125 -2.78 -13.30 15.93
C LYS A 125 -3.92 -12.67 15.15
N ASN A 126 -4.06 -13.06 13.87
CA ASN A 126 -5.26 -12.75 13.09
C ASN A 126 -6.39 -13.72 13.42
N ASP A 127 -7.56 -13.52 12.82
CA ASP A 127 -8.76 -14.36 13.03
C ASP A 127 -8.54 -15.84 12.66
N GLU A 128 -7.55 -16.14 11.81
CA GLU A 128 -7.13 -17.50 11.45
C GLU A 128 -6.16 -18.12 12.48
N GLY A 129 -5.80 -17.40 13.54
CA GLY A 129 -4.84 -17.81 14.57
C GLY A 129 -3.38 -17.69 14.16
N LYS A 130 -3.06 -17.10 13.01
CA LYS A 130 -1.67 -16.94 12.53
C LYS A 130 -1.02 -15.70 13.15
N THR A 131 0.19 -15.88 13.66
CA THR A 131 1.01 -14.78 14.17
C THR A 131 1.49 -13.89 13.03
N ARG A 132 1.26 -12.58 13.17
CA ARG A 132 1.65 -11.53 12.22
C ARG A 132 2.45 -10.46 12.94
N ASN A 133 3.26 -9.76 12.15
CA ASN A 133 3.97 -8.58 12.62
C ASN A 133 2.96 -7.46 12.87
N VAL A 134 3.12 -6.81 14.02
CA VAL A 134 2.39 -5.59 14.36
C VAL A 134 3.11 -4.42 13.72
N VAL A 135 2.33 -3.54 13.08
CA VAL A 135 2.83 -2.33 12.41
C VAL A 135 2.54 -1.11 13.25
N TYR A 136 1.47 -1.17 14.02
CA TYR A 136 1.03 -0.16 14.95
C TYR A 136 0.28 -0.80 16.10
N ALA A 137 0.46 -0.29 17.30
CA ALA A 137 -0.24 -0.73 18.49
C ALA A 137 -0.66 0.46 19.35
N ASP A 138 -1.82 0.33 19.98
CA ASP A 138 -2.38 1.28 20.94
C ASP A 138 -3.13 0.55 22.05
N GLU A 139 -3.64 1.33 23.01
CA GLU A 139 -4.20 0.81 24.26
C GLU A 139 -3.27 -0.22 24.94
N ILE A 140 -1.96 0.03 24.88
CA ILE A 140 -0.96 -0.87 25.43
C ILE A 140 -1.08 -0.92 26.96
N THR A 141 -0.89 -2.11 27.53
CA THR A 141 -0.73 -2.34 28.98
C THR A 141 0.14 -1.24 29.61
N SER A 142 -0.33 -0.64 30.70
CA SER A 142 0.45 0.36 31.43
C SER A 142 1.56 -0.30 32.25
N GLU A 143 2.53 0.48 32.74
CA GLU A 143 3.60 -0.05 33.59
C GLU A 143 3.02 -0.71 34.87
N GLU A 144 2.01 -0.09 35.48
CA GLU A 144 1.35 -0.61 36.68
C GLU A 144 0.62 -1.93 36.41
N GLU A 145 -0.06 -2.04 35.27
CA GLU A 145 -0.70 -3.27 34.84
C GLU A 145 0.32 -4.37 34.55
N PHE A 146 1.42 -4.02 33.87
CA PHE A 146 2.51 -4.93 33.56
C PHE A 146 3.11 -5.54 34.83
N VAL A 147 3.40 -4.70 35.84
CA VAL A 147 3.92 -5.16 37.15
C VAL A 147 2.91 -6.02 37.90
N ARG A 148 1.64 -5.63 37.89
CA ARG A 148 0.57 -6.36 38.59
C ARG A 148 0.37 -7.77 38.02
N ASP A 149 0.46 -7.91 36.70
CA ASP A 149 0.12 -9.15 36.00
C ASP A 149 1.36 -10.06 35.79
N MET A 150 2.55 -9.60 36.19
CA MET A 150 3.77 -10.39 36.22
C MET A 150 3.67 -11.57 37.20
N GLN A 151 4.14 -12.74 36.76
CA GLN A 151 4.20 -13.95 37.58
C GLN A 151 5.64 -14.18 38.03
N ILE A 152 5.88 -14.18 39.34
CA ILE A 152 7.22 -14.26 39.93
C ILE A 152 7.34 -15.37 40.98
N ALA A 153 8.55 -15.88 41.15
CA ALA A 153 8.95 -16.85 42.17
C ALA A 153 9.82 -16.18 43.24
N GLY A 154 9.59 -16.55 44.50
CA GLY A 154 10.34 -16.07 45.64
C GLY A 154 9.39 -15.69 46.77
N SER A 155 9.69 -16.10 47.99
CA SER A 155 8.86 -15.79 49.14
C SER A 155 9.75 -15.54 50.36
N SER A 156 9.73 -14.31 50.87
CA SER A 156 9.84 -14.09 52.30
C SER A 156 8.45 -13.66 52.79
N PRO A 157 7.93 -14.17 53.92
CA PRO A 157 6.62 -13.80 54.46
C PRO A 157 6.46 -12.31 54.80
N THR A 158 7.54 -11.53 54.69
CA THR A 158 7.63 -10.13 55.12
C THR A 158 8.05 -9.15 54.02
N MET A 159 8.42 -9.64 52.83
CA MET A 159 8.68 -8.81 51.66
C MET A 159 8.12 -9.51 50.43
N THR A 160 7.17 -8.88 49.75
CA THR A 160 6.74 -9.29 48.42
C THR A 160 7.96 -9.06 47.51
N PRO A 161 8.61 -10.11 46.98
CA PRO A 161 9.68 -9.88 46.02
C PRO A 161 9.07 -9.16 44.83
N SER A 162 9.77 -8.18 44.29
CA SER A 162 9.33 -7.43 43.11
C SER A 162 10.56 -7.08 42.29
N PHE A 163 10.49 -7.28 40.97
CA PHE A 163 11.46 -6.66 40.09
C PHE A 163 11.31 -5.14 40.16
N GLU A 164 12.42 -4.43 40.05
CA GLU A 164 12.43 -3.01 39.75
C GLU A 164 12.32 -2.83 38.24
N ILE A 165 11.33 -2.05 37.80
CA ILE A 165 11.22 -1.64 36.40
C ILE A 165 12.21 -0.51 36.17
N VAL A 166 13.33 -0.81 35.50
CA VAL A 166 14.34 0.20 35.16
C VAL A 166 13.87 1.03 33.97
N GLN A 167 13.19 0.37 33.02
CA GLN A 167 12.64 1.02 31.84
C GLN A 167 11.41 0.25 31.34
N TYR A 168 10.35 0.99 31.06
CA TYR A 168 9.16 0.49 30.37
C TYR A 168 8.65 1.57 29.41
N ASP A 169 9.08 1.49 28.15
CA ASP A 169 8.69 2.45 27.12
C ASP A 169 7.89 1.75 26.02
N THR A 170 6.59 2.03 26.02
CA THR A 170 5.61 1.58 25.01
C THR A 170 5.18 2.71 24.07
N THR A 171 5.80 3.89 24.20
CA THR A 171 5.34 5.12 23.54
C THR A 171 6.22 5.57 22.38
N THR A 172 7.53 5.33 22.47
CA THR A 172 8.51 5.73 21.45
C THR A 172 8.31 4.98 20.13
N TYR A 173 7.99 3.69 20.20
CA TYR A 173 7.78 2.84 19.02
C TYR A 173 6.36 2.30 19.00
N LYS A 174 5.82 2.08 17.80
CA LYS A 174 4.45 1.56 17.61
C LYS A 174 4.40 0.06 17.38
N ASP A 175 5.55 -0.58 17.20
CA ASP A 175 5.69 -2.00 16.84
C ASP A 175 6.48 -2.81 17.89
N ARG A 176 6.94 -2.17 18.96
CA ARG A 176 7.73 -2.79 20.03
C ARG A 176 7.69 -1.95 21.30
N ALA A 177 8.00 -2.57 22.44
CA ALA A 177 8.36 -1.89 23.68
C ALA A 177 9.87 -1.96 23.93
N ILE A 178 10.39 -1.02 24.71
CA ILE A 178 11.67 -1.18 25.41
C ILE A 178 11.38 -1.57 26.85
N VAL A 179 11.91 -2.70 27.30
CA VAL A 179 11.68 -3.23 28.65
C VAL A 179 13.00 -3.59 29.30
N GLN A 180 13.22 -3.09 30.51
CA GLN A 180 14.38 -3.42 31.34
C GLN A 180 13.94 -3.72 32.77
N LEU A 181 14.34 -4.89 33.27
CA LEU A 181 14.01 -5.38 34.62
C LEU A 181 15.29 -5.53 35.44
N SER A 182 15.26 -5.07 36.69
CA SER A 182 16.32 -5.25 37.69
C SER A 182 15.82 -6.08 38.87
N ARG A 183 16.71 -6.89 39.44
CA ARG A 183 16.41 -7.70 40.63
C ARG A 183 16.70 -6.97 41.95
N ASN A 184 17.26 -5.77 41.91
CA ASN A 184 17.69 -5.02 43.09
C ASN A 184 18.48 -5.86 44.14
N GLY A 185 19.26 -6.83 43.66
CA GLY A 185 20.05 -7.74 44.51
C GLY A 185 19.34 -8.99 45.03
N ASP A 186 18.04 -9.18 44.75
CA ASP A 186 17.26 -10.33 45.22
C ASP A 186 17.25 -11.51 44.22
N LEU A 187 17.20 -12.73 44.75
CA LEU A 187 16.98 -13.94 43.94
C LEU A 187 15.49 -14.10 43.62
N ILE A 188 15.04 -13.45 42.54
CA ILE A 188 13.64 -13.48 42.07
C ILE A 188 13.57 -14.19 40.71
N GLY A 189 12.70 -15.19 40.60
CA GLY A 189 12.41 -15.85 39.33
C GLY A 189 11.27 -15.17 38.58
N LEU A 190 11.43 -14.88 37.28
CA LEU A 190 10.34 -14.40 36.42
C LEU A 190 9.74 -15.57 35.63
N TYR A 191 8.47 -15.92 35.90
CA TYR A 191 7.75 -16.97 35.17
C TYR A 191 7.09 -16.47 33.90
N LYS A 192 6.36 -15.36 34.02
CA LYS A 192 5.63 -14.75 32.92
C LYS A 192 5.63 -13.23 33.05
N ALA A 193 5.90 -12.57 31.94
CA ALA A 193 5.58 -11.15 31.74
C ALA A 193 4.89 -11.02 30.38
N ALA A 194 3.90 -10.16 30.26
CA ALA A 194 3.17 -10.02 29.01
C ALA A 194 2.71 -8.58 28.81
N ILE A 195 2.70 -8.15 27.56
CA ILE A 195 2.18 -6.87 27.11
C ILE A 195 0.95 -7.15 26.26
N TYR A 196 -0.17 -6.55 26.62
CA TYR A 196 -1.42 -6.62 25.88
C TYR A 196 -1.72 -5.28 25.20
N GLY A 197 -2.51 -5.31 24.14
CA GLY A 197 -2.93 -4.09 23.46
C GLY A 197 -3.76 -4.37 22.22
N HIS A 198 -4.27 -3.30 21.63
CA HIS A 198 -4.82 -3.29 20.27
C HIS A 198 -3.68 -3.19 19.28
N ALA A 199 -3.80 -3.91 18.16
CA ALA A 199 -2.78 -3.93 17.13
C ALA A 199 -3.39 -3.80 15.74
N ILE A 200 -2.66 -3.11 14.87
CA ILE A 200 -2.82 -3.17 13.42
C ILE A 200 -1.74 -4.10 12.90
N ILE A 201 -2.16 -5.22 12.30
CA ILE A 201 -1.29 -6.22 11.71
C ILE A 201 -1.23 -6.07 10.19
N SER A 202 -0.07 -6.41 9.61
CA SER A 202 0.08 -6.48 8.15
C SER A 202 -0.16 -7.90 7.63
N GLU A 203 -1.24 -8.11 6.88
CA GLU A 203 -1.48 -9.33 6.14
C GLU A 203 -0.83 -9.23 4.75
N THR A 204 0.44 -9.62 4.69
CA THR A 204 1.20 -9.66 3.44
C THR A 204 0.63 -10.71 2.49
N ASN A 205 0.58 -10.39 1.19
CA ASN A 205 0.10 -11.28 0.11
C ASN A 205 -1.41 -11.63 0.19
N TYR A 206 -2.21 -10.81 0.85
CA TYR A 206 -3.66 -10.92 0.75
C TYR A 206 -4.05 -10.90 -0.74
N SER A 207 -4.88 -11.85 -1.17
CA SER A 207 -5.12 -12.14 -2.58
C SER A 207 -6.60 -12.15 -2.90
N ILE A 208 -7.00 -11.41 -3.92
CA ILE A 208 -8.34 -11.41 -4.50
C ILE A 208 -8.26 -12.05 -5.87
N PHE A 209 -9.24 -12.90 -6.17
CA PHE A 209 -9.32 -13.65 -7.42
C PHE A 209 -10.60 -13.28 -8.16
N VAL A 210 -10.45 -12.83 -9.41
CA VAL A 210 -11.59 -12.52 -10.29
C VAL A 210 -11.33 -13.19 -11.65
N LYS A 211 -12.37 -13.78 -12.23
CA LYS A 211 -12.30 -14.48 -13.51
C LYS A 211 -13.54 -14.20 -14.35
N ASP A 212 -13.40 -14.33 -15.66
CA ASP A 212 -14.52 -14.34 -16.59
C ASP A 212 -14.67 -15.75 -17.19
N ASP A 213 -15.71 -16.47 -16.76
CA ASP A 213 -15.94 -17.85 -17.17
C ASP A 213 -16.31 -17.98 -18.65
N ASN A 214 -16.93 -16.97 -19.26
CA ASN A 214 -17.28 -16.97 -20.67
C ASN A 214 -16.03 -16.79 -21.55
N GLU A 215 -15.17 -15.84 -21.20
CA GLU A 215 -13.89 -15.62 -21.88
C GLU A 215 -12.93 -16.81 -21.70
N ILE A 216 -12.96 -17.47 -20.53
CA ILE A 216 -12.20 -18.71 -20.29
C ILE A 216 -12.71 -19.84 -21.19
N ALA A 217 -14.03 -20.01 -21.31
CA ALA A 217 -14.62 -21.02 -22.19
C ALA A 217 -14.26 -20.76 -23.67
N ALA A 218 -14.21 -19.50 -24.09
CA ALA A 218 -13.93 -19.12 -25.48
C ALA A 218 -12.44 -19.19 -25.86
N LYS A 219 -11.53 -18.77 -24.97
CA LYS A 219 -10.10 -18.55 -25.30
C LYS A 219 -9.12 -19.36 -24.44
N GLY A 220 -9.61 -20.19 -23.53
CA GLY A 220 -8.80 -20.87 -22.52
C GLY A 220 -8.38 -19.95 -21.38
N GLN A 221 -7.87 -20.51 -20.29
CA GLN A 221 -7.50 -19.74 -19.10
C GLN A 221 -6.13 -19.06 -19.28
N ILE A 222 -6.11 -17.73 -19.14
CA ILE A 222 -4.90 -16.89 -19.18
C ILE A 222 -4.87 -16.04 -17.90
N VAL A 223 -3.89 -16.33 -17.04
CA VAL A 223 -3.80 -15.80 -15.68
C VAL A 223 -2.80 -14.64 -15.60
N LYS A 224 -3.17 -13.59 -14.86
CA LYS A 224 -2.29 -12.46 -14.55
C LYS A 224 -2.23 -12.20 -13.06
N ASN A 225 -1.00 -12.14 -12.54
CA ASN A 225 -0.73 -11.77 -11.15
C ASN A 225 -0.38 -10.28 -11.10
N ILE A 226 -1.15 -9.51 -10.34
CA ILE A 226 -0.95 -8.07 -10.17
C ILE A 226 -0.68 -7.82 -8.70
N THR A 227 0.36 -7.04 -8.40
CA THR A 227 0.68 -6.61 -7.04
C THR A 227 0.41 -5.12 -6.92
N SER A 228 -0.52 -4.73 -6.03
CA SER A 228 -0.72 -3.34 -5.63
C SER A 228 -0.06 -3.08 -4.29
N LYS A 229 0.55 -1.90 -4.14
CA LYS A 229 1.10 -1.44 -2.86
C LYS A 229 0.03 -0.81 -1.97
N TYR A 230 -0.93 -0.13 -2.59
CA TYR A 230 -1.97 0.64 -1.90
C TYR A 230 -3.31 0.23 -2.48
N LEU A 231 -4.21 -0.25 -1.63
CA LEU A 231 -5.57 -0.59 -1.98
C LEU A 231 -6.45 -0.31 -0.76
N SER A 232 -7.62 0.29 -0.99
CA SER A 232 -8.57 0.51 0.09
C SER A 232 -9.25 -0.81 0.47
N ASP A 233 -9.40 -1.02 1.77
CA ASP A 233 -10.25 -2.06 2.36
C ASP A 233 -11.70 -1.58 2.57
N ASP A 234 -11.98 -0.32 2.25
CA ASP A 234 -13.30 0.29 2.41
C ASP A 234 -14.29 -0.16 1.32
N LEU A 235 -15.57 0.17 1.54
CA LEU A 235 -16.63 -0.03 0.58
C LEU A 235 -16.70 1.13 -0.41
N PHE A 236 -17.00 0.80 -1.66
CA PHE A 236 -17.43 1.76 -2.67
C PHE A 236 -18.75 1.23 -3.24
N GLU A 237 -19.83 2.02 -3.13
CA GLU A 237 -21.18 1.59 -3.53
C GLU A 237 -21.59 0.22 -2.93
N ASP A 238 -21.37 0.03 -1.62
CA ASP A 238 -21.64 -1.20 -0.87
C ASP A 238 -20.85 -2.46 -1.31
N GLU A 239 -19.90 -2.35 -2.25
CA GLU A 239 -18.97 -3.42 -2.62
C GLU A 239 -17.56 -3.15 -2.06
N PRO A 240 -16.82 -4.18 -1.58
CA PRO A 240 -15.42 -4.02 -1.22
C PRO A 240 -14.61 -3.44 -2.39
N PHE A 241 -13.97 -2.28 -2.17
CA PHE A 241 -13.23 -1.55 -3.21
C PHE A 241 -12.19 -2.44 -3.90
N CYS A 242 -11.53 -3.29 -3.13
CA CYS A 242 -10.54 -4.23 -3.60
C CYS A 242 -11.09 -5.27 -4.60
N GLN A 243 -12.36 -5.68 -4.44
CA GLN A 243 -13.07 -6.55 -5.37
C GLN A 243 -13.45 -5.80 -6.65
N ARG A 244 -13.99 -4.58 -6.50
CA ARG A 244 -14.33 -3.71 -7.64
C ARG A 244 -13.09 -3.42 -8.50
N ARG A 245 -11.98 -3.02 -7.86
CA ARG A 245 -10.71 -2.77 -8.56
C ARG A 245 -10.21 -4.00 -9.30
N ALA A 246 -10.35 -5.20 -8.73
CA ALA A 246 -9.95 -6.43 -9.41
C ALA A 246 -10.86 -6.76 -10.62
N LYS A 247 -12.16 -6.44 -10.56
CA LYS A 247 -13.08 -6.53 -11.71
C LYS A 247 -12.72 -5.51 -12.80
N ASP A 248 -12.44 -4.26 -12.43
CA ASP A 248 -12.05 -3.23 -13.39
C ASP A 248 -10.75 -3.62 -14.11
N LEU A 249 -9.76 -4.12 -13.36
CA LEU A 249 -8.51 -4.64 -13.94
C LEU A 249 -8.75 -5.83 -14.88
N LEU A 250 -9.72 -6.71 -14.57
CA LEU A 250 -10.08 -7.83 -15.43
C LEU A 250 -10.70 -7.31 -16.72
N GLN A 251 -11.60 -6.35 -16.62
CA GLN A 251 -12.24 -5.72 -17.76
C GLN A 251 -11.22 -5.02 -18.67
N ASP A 252 -10.24 -4.31 -18.08
CA ASP A 252 -9.13 -3.69 -18.82
C ASP A 252 -8.26 -4.74 -19.53
N CYS A 253 -8.05 -5.90 -18.90
CA CYS A 253 -7.27 -6.99 -19.50
C CYS A 253 -8.04 -7.72 -20.61
N ILE A 254 -9.35 -7.91 -20.47
CA ILE A 254 -10.19 -8.52 -21.52
C ILE A 254 -10.33 -7.56 -22.71
N ASN A 255 -10.51 -6.26 -22.42
CA ASN A 255 -10.61 -5.19 -23.41
C ASN A 255 -9.24 -4.60 -23.77
N CYS A 256 -8.19 -5.42 -23.81
CA CYS A 256 -6.83 -4.98 -24.15
C CYS A 256 -6.72 -4.62 -25.64
N LYS A 257 -7.38 -3.53 -26.04
CA LYS A 257 -7.32 -3.00 -27.40
C LYS A 257 -5.95 -2.34 -27.60
N GLY A 258 -5.40 -2.52 -28.80
CA GLY A 258 -4.21 -1.79 -29.21
C GLY A 258 -4.47 -0.28 -29.24
N GLY A 259 -3.42 0.51 -29.22
CA GLY A 259 -3.49 1.96 -29.22
C GLY A 259 -2.57 2.60 -30.24
N TYR A 260 -2.56 3.92 -30.25
CA TYR A 260 -1.71 4.73 -31.10
C TYR A 260 -0.91 5.72 -30.26
N TYR A 261 0.35 5.90 -30.61
CA TYR A 261 1.11 7.08 -30.27
C TYR A 261 0.98 8.05 -31.43
N LEU A 262 0.61 9.31 -31.16
CA LEU A 262 0.36 10.34 -32.17
C LEU A 262 1.22 11.58 -31.85
N THR A 263 1.76 12.22 -32.88
CA THR A 263 2.43 13.52 -32.77
C THR A 263 1.80 14.51 -33.73
N THR A 264 1.49 15.71 -33.25
CA THR A 264 0.97 16.82 -34.07
C THR A 264 1.65 18.13 -33.70
N TYR A 265 1.66 19.10 -34.62
CA TYR A 265 2.06 20.49 -34.34
C TYR A 265 0.89 21.36 -33.87
N LEU A 266 -0.33 20.80 -33.81
CA LEU A 266 -1.46 21.53 -33.26
C LEU A 266 -1.29 21.71 -31.75
N PRO A 267 -1.54 22.92 -31.22
CA PRO A 267 -1.63 23.14 -29.79
C PRO A 267 -2.95 22.54 -29.28
N LEU A 268 -2.91 21.31 -28.77
CA LEU A 268 -4.08 20.59 -28.26
C LEU A 268 -4.46 21.00 -26.84
N ILE A 269 -4.45 22.30 -26.56
CA ILE A 269 -4.59 22.90 -25.23
C ILE A 269 -5.93 22.59 -24.54
N HIS A 270 -6.93 22.12 -25.28
CA HIS A 270 -8.23 21.69 -24.75
C HIS A 270 -8.38 20.17 -24.62
N ALA A 271 -7.42 19.38 -25.12
CA ALA A 271 -7.44 17.94 -24.97
C ALA A 271 -7.12 17.56 -23.52
N ARG A 272 -7.89 16.62 -22.97
CA ARG A 272 -7.74 16.13 -21.59
C ARG A 272 -7.45 14.65 -21.61
N VAL A 273 -6.61 14.19 -20.67
CA VAL A 273 -6.50 12.76 -20.36
C VAL A 273 -7.88 12.28 -19.89
N GLY A 274 -8.30 11.11 -20.35
CA GLY A 274 -9.64 10.56 -20.13
C GLY A 274 -10.65 10.88 -21.23
N ALA A 275 -10.48 11.97 -21.98
CA ALA A 275 -11.43 12.37 -23.02
C ALA A 275 -11.39 11.47 -24.26
N PHE A 276 -12.53 11.39 -24.96
CA PHE A 276 -12.63 10.71 -26.24
C PHE A 276 -12.28 11.64 -27.41
N MET A 277 -11.62 11.06 -28.41
CA MET A 277 -11.21 11.73 -29.64
C MET A 277 -11.47 10.82 -30.83
N ASP A 278 -11.81 11.41 -31.96
CA ASP A 278 -11.85 10.71 -33.24
C ASP A 278 -10.55 10.92 -34.02
N ILE A 279 -9.95 9.82 -34.48
CA ILE A 279 -8.74 9.88 -35.29
C ILE A 279 -8.97 9.27 -36.67
N ARG A 280 -8.41 9.91 -37.70
CA ARG A 280 -8.30 9.36 -39.06
C ARG A 280 -6.83 9.37 -39.47
N LEU A 281 -6.29 8.17 -39.68
CA LEU A 281 -4.86 8.00 -39.99
C LEU A 281 -4.56 8.04 -41.49
N ASN A 282 -5.59 7.89 -42.31
CA ASN A 282 -5.52 7.92 -43.78
C ASN A 282 -6.87 8.42 -44.31
N ALA A 283 -6.87 9.26 -45.34
CA ALA A 283 -8.06 9.78 -46.03
C ALA A 283 -9.04 8.68 -46.49
N GLN A 284 -8.53 7.47 -46.78
CA GLN A 284 -9.35 6.32 -47.21
C GLN A 284 -9.95 5.53 -46.04
N SER A 285 -9.52 5.80 -44.80
CA SER A 285 -10.01 5.14 -43.60
C SER A 285 -11.12 5.96 -42.94
N GLY A 286 -12.09 5.29 -42.34
CA GLY A 286 -13.06 5.97 -41.46
C GLY A 286 -12.40 6.48 -40.17
N PHE A 287 -13.09 7.40 -39.50
CA PHE A 287 -12.70 7.85 -38.16
C PHE A 287 -12.80 6.69 -37.17
N LYS A 288 -11.86 6.67 -36.22
CA LYS A 288 -11.82 5.71 -35.12
C LYS A 288 -11.89 6.49 -33.81
N LYS A 289 -12.84 6.12 -32.97
CA LYS A 289 -12.92 6.61 -31.60
C LYS A 289 -11.79 6.03 -30.75
N VAL A 290 -11.08 6.89 -30.05
CA VAL A 290 -9.98 6.56 -29.15
C VAL A 290 -10.11 7.38 -27.85
N ARG A 291 -9.57 6.87 -26.75
CA ARG A 291 -9.47 7.59 -25.48
C ARG A 291 -8.05 8.08 -25.27
N ILE A 292 -7.87 9.31 -24.81
CA ILE A 292 -6.55 9.87 -24.48
C ILE A 292 -6.11 9.31 -23.13
N ASP A 293 -5.03 8.54 -23.11
CA ASP A 293 -4.46 8.01 -21.86
C ASP A 293 -3.29 8.86 -21.34
N GLU A 294 -2.58 9.55 -22.24
CA GLU A 294 -1.48 10.45 -21.89
C GLU A 294 -1.36 11.57 -22.93
N LEU A 295 -1.09 12.80 -22.47
CA LEU A 295 -0.87 13.97 -23.31
C LEU A 295 0.36 14.74 -22.83
N THR A 296 1.31 14.98 -23.74
CA THR A 296 2.54 15.72 -23.48
C THR A 296 2.70 16.86 -24.46
N PHE A 297 2.91 18.08 -23.97
CA PHE A 297 3.28 19.23 -24.79
C PHE A 297 4.78 19.44 -24.74
N ARG A 298 5.42 19.54 -25.91
CA ARG A 298 6.84 19.87 -26.03
C ARG A 298 7.00 21.19 -26.77
N TYR A 299 7.77 22.08 -26.15
CA TYR A 299 8.28 23.27 -26.80
C TYR A 299 9.80 23.20 -26.83
N LYS A 300 10.40 23.37 -28.00
CA LYS A 300 11.84 23.60 -28.12
C LYS A 300 12.04 24.92 -28.83
N LYS A 301 13.04 25.68 -28.41
CA LYS A 301 13.33 27.00 -29.00
C LYS A 301 13.69 26.93 -30.50
N GLU A 302 14.24 25.80 -30.94
CA GLU A 302 14.69 25.58 -32.31
C GLU A 302 13.70 24.73 -33.15
N ASP A 303 12.69 24.11 -32.53
CA ASP A 303 11.62 23.37 -33.21
C ASP A 303 10.26 24.09 -33.02
N ALA A 304 9.23 23.68 -33.75
CA ALA A 304 7.86 24.12 -33.49
C ALA A 304 7.30 23.46 -32.20
N LEU A 305 6.24 24.05 -31.63
CA LEU A 305 5.44 23.40 -30.57
C LEU A 305 4.88 22.08 -31.09
N SER A 306 5.02 21.00 -30.33
CA SER A 306 4.42 19.70 -30.65
C SER A 306 3.61 19.14 -29.49
N SER A 307 2.51 18.47 -29.83
CA SER A 307 1.69 17.69 -28.90
C SER A 307 1.89 16.20 -29.20
N GLU A 308 2.25 15.44 -28.18
CA GLU A 308 2.43 13.99 -28.21
C GLU A 308 1.30 13.34 -27.39
N ILE A 309 0.63 12.35 -27.97
CA ILE A 309 -0.58 11.77 -27.38
C ILE A 309 -0.48 10.25 -27.42
N TRP A 310 -0.75 9.60 -26.30
CA TRP A 310 -1.01 8.16 -26.26
C TRP A 310 -2.52 7.95 -26.16
N VAL A 311 -3.04 7.14 -27.08
CA VAL A 311 -4.48 6.87 -27.16
C VAL A 311 -4.77 5.38 -27.25
N THR A 312 -5.77 4.91 -26.51
CA THR A 312 -6.25 3.52 -26.59
C THR A 312 -7.53 3.47 -27.40
N ARG A 313 -7.69 2.42 -28.22
CA ARG A 313 -8.93 2.22 -28.98
C ARG A 313 -10.07 1.85 -28.05
N VAL A 314 -11.24 2.44 -28.29
CA VAL A 314 -12.46 2.22 -27.50
C VAL A 314 -13.21 0.99 -27.94
#